data_AF-A0A0F5VJT6-F1
#
_entry.id   AF-A0A0F5VJT6-F1
#
_cell.length_a   1.000
_cell.length_b   1.000
_cell.length_c   1.000
_cell.angle_alpha   90.00
_cell.angle_beta   90.00
_cell.angle_gamma   90.00
#
_symmetry.space_group_name_H-M   'P 1'
#
loop_
_entity.id
_entity.type
_entity.pdbx_description
1 polymer ?
#
loop_
_entity_poly.entity_id
_entity_poly.type
_entity_poly.pdbx_seq_one_letter_code
_entity_poly.pdbx_strand_id
1 'polypeptide(L)'
;MARRTVEELLQRVQERLSSFLAAERTRYAEVNERAVVAIDALSDLVEAGGKLVRPAFCLAGYLAAGGDPDDPGIVAAAAALEMLHISALVHDDVLDDSRTRRGKPAVHLLHATLHRSRGWQGESRRFGEGVALLVGDLALVYSDELMSHAPATARPEWHHLRSEVMIGQYMDVAAAAEFSVDPGLSRLIALIKSGRYTIHRPLVVGASAAGRADLAPA
;
A
#
# COMPACT_ATOMS: atom_id res chain seq x y z
N MET A 1 0.36 -27.16 -8.95
CA MET A 1 1.62 -26.48 -9.31
C MET A 1 1.47 -24.97 -9.18
N ALA A 2 0.61 -24.31 -9.98
CA ALA A 2 0.41 -22.85 -9.95
C ALA A 2 0.11 -22.23 -8.56
N ARG A 3 -0.77 -22.84 -7.75
CA ARG A 3 -1.08 -22.35 -6.39
C ARG A 3 0.15 -22.32 -5.47
N ARG A 4 1.00 -23.36 -5.54
CA ARG A 4 2.21 -23.48 -4.74
C ARG A 4 3.24 -22.41 -5.12
N THR A 5 3.40 -22.16 -6.42
CA THR A 5 4.28 -21.11 -6.94
C THR A 5 3.84 -19.71 -6.48
N VAL A 6 2.54 -19.42 -6.47
CA VAL A 6 2.03 -18.13 -5.96
C VAL A 6 2.27 -17.99 -4.46
N GLU A 7 2.05 -19.05 -3.68
CA GLU A 7 2.32 -19.05 -2.23
C GLU A 7 3.83 -18.79 -1.94
N GLU A 8 4.73 -19.44 -2.67
CA GLU A 8 6.19 -19.23 -2.58
C GLU A 8 6.59 -17.78 -2.97
N LEU A 9 5.97 -17.20 -4.01
CA LEU A 9 6.20 -15.82 -4.40
C LEU A 9 5.66 -14.80 -3.39
N LEU A 10 4.50 -15.06 -2.79
CA LEU A 10 3.95 -14.20 -1.72
C LEU A 10 4.84 -14.18 -0.49
N GLN A 11 5.48 -15.30 -0.16
CA GLN A 11 6.48 -15.36 0.91
C GLN A 11 7.69 -14.47 0.57
N ARG A 12 8.20 -14.54 -0.66
CA ARG A 12 9.28 -13.64 -1.14
C ARG A 12 8.87 -12.17 -1.10
N VAL A 13 7.59 -11.84 -1.35
CA VAL A 13 7.06 -10.48 -1.23
C VAL A 13 7.13 -10.00 0.23
N GLN A 14 6.68 -10.82 1.18
CA GLN A 14 6.73 -10.48 2.60
C GLN A 14 8.18 -10.28 3.08
N GLU A 15 9.10 -11.15 2.65
CA GLU A 15 10.54 -11.03 2.95
C GLU A 15 11.14 -9.78 2.32
N ARG A 16 10.74 -9.42 1.10
CA ARG A 16 11.18 -8.20 0.43
C ARG A 16 10.73 -6.95 1.18
N LEU A 17 9.48 -6.90 1.64
CA LEU A 17 8.96 -5.78 2.44
C LEU A 17 9.74 -5.64 3.77
N SER A 18 9.92 -6.76 4.47
CA SER A 18 10.58 -6.79 5.78
C SER A 18 12.05 -6.39 5.68
N SER A 19 12.78 -6.95 4.70
CA SER A 19 14.20 -6.61 4.46
C SER A 19 14.39 -5.18 3.99
N PHE A 20 13.48 -4.65 3.16
CA PHE A 20 13.51 -3.26 2.73
C PHE A 20 13.35 -2.30 3.91
N LEU A 21 12.33 -2.49 4.75
CA LEU A 21 12.10 -1.64 5.91
C LEU A 21 13.23 -1.76 6.96
N ALA A 22 13.81 -2.95 7.15
CA ALA A 22 14.96 -3.12 8.04
C ALA A 22 16.20 -2.35 7.55
N ALA A 23 16.44 -2.30 6.24
CA ALA A 23 17.53 -1.52 5.64
C ALA A 23 17.31 -0.02 5.81
N GLU A 24 16.09 0.46 5.54
CA GLU A 24 15.71 1.87 5.74
C GLU A 24 15.82 2.28 7.22
N ARG A 25 15.34 1.42 8.13
CA ARG A 25 15.45 1.64 9.57
C ARG A 25 16.91 1.81 9.99
N THR A 26 17.80 0.94 9.51
CA THR A 26 19.24 1.02 9.79
C THR A 26 19.82 2.35 9.29
N ARG A 27 19.51 2.73 8.05
CA ARG A 27 19.99 3.98 7.44
C ARG A 27 19.57 5.22 8.25
N TYR A 28 18.32 5.29 8.70
CA TYR A 28 17.84 6.47 9.43
C TYR A 28 18.18 6.44 10.93
N ALA A 29 18.42 5.27 11.52
CA ALA A 29 18.94 5.16 12.89
C ALA A 29 20.34 5.81 13.02
N GLU A 30 21.19 5.68 11.99
CA GLU A 30 22.50 6.35 11.93
C GLU A 30 22.39 7.87 11.94
N VAL A 31 21.30 8.42 11.41
CA VAL A 31 21.02 9.86 11.45
C VAL A 31 20.52 10.25 12.85
N ASN A 32 19.49 9.58 13.34
CA ASN A 32 18.94 9.77 14.67
C ASN A 32 17.99 8.63 15.04
N GLU A 33 18.06 8.12 16.28
CA GLU A 33 17.10 7.12 16.78
C GLU A 33 15.63 7.59 16.80
N ARG A 34 15.37 8.89 16.69
CA ARG A 34 14.00 9.42 16.54
C ARG A 34 13.51 9.46 15.10
N ALA A 35 14.41 9.31 14.11
CA ALA A 35 14.05 9.33 12.69
C ALA A 35 13.36 8.04 12.23
N VAL A 36 13.45 6.96 13.01
CA VAL A 36 12.90 5.64 12.63
C VAL A 36 11.44 5.45 12.99
N VAL A 37 10.80 6.37 13.74
CA VAL A 37 9.41 6.21 14.23
C VAL A 37 8.43 5.89 13.09
N ALA A 38 8.55 6.58 11.96
CA ALA A 38 7.67 6.33 10.82
C ALA A 38 7.92 4.95 10.19
N ILE A 39 9.19 4.51 10.14
CA ILE A 39 9.61 3.22 9.58
C ILE A 39 9.19 2.07 10.50
N ASP A 40 9.29 2.26 11.81
CA ASP A 40 8.83 1.30 12.81
C ASP A 40 7.31 1.10 12.70
N ALA A 41 6.54 2.18 12.50
CA ALA A 41 5.09 2.08 12.28
C ALA A 41 4.74 1.30 10.99
N LEU A 42 5.50 1.48 9.91
CA LEU A 42 5.33 0.68 8.68
C LEU A 42 5.71 -0.79 8.90
N SER A 43 6.79 -1.05 9.63
CA SER A 43 7.26 -2.40 9.97
C SER A 43 6.18 -3.13 10.78
N ASP A 44 5.60 -2.46 11.77
CA ASP A 44 4.50 -2.98 12.58
C ASP A 44 3.27 -3.40 11.75
N LEU A 45 2.96 -2.66 10.69
CA LEU A 45 1.84 -2.92 9.77
C LEU A 45 2.14 -4.08 8.81
N VAL A 46 3.38 -4.17 8.33
CA VAL A 46 3.87 -5.29 7.51
C VAL A 46 3.87 -6.59 8.34
N GLU A 47 4.36 -6.54 9.58
CA GLU A 47 4.41 -7.68 10.50
C GLU A 47 3.04 -8.13 10.98
N ALA A 48 2.11 -7.19 11.19
CA ALA A 48 0.72 -7.51 11.49
C ALA A 48 0.04 -8.31 10.35
N GLY A 49 0.65 -8.29 9.16
CA GLY A 49 0.28 -9.13 8.04
C GLY A 49 -1.05 -8.73 7.40
N GLY A 50 -1.41 -9.44 6.34
CA GLY A 50 -2.63 -9.22 5.61
C GLY A 50 -2.86 -10.36 4.64
N LYS A 51 -3.95 -10.28 3.88
CA LYS A 51 -4.26 -11.32 2.89
C LYS A 51 -3.39 -11.22 1.62
N LEU A 52 -2.53 -10.19 1.50
CA LEU A 52 -1.70 -9.90 0.33
C LEU A 52 -2.46 -10.02 -1.00
N VAL A 53 -3.71 -9.53 -1.03
CA VAL A 53 -4.63 -9.73 -2.17
C VAL A 53 -4.11 -9.08 -3.45
N ARG A 54 -3.59 -7.85 -3.34
CA ARG A 54 -3.06 -7.09 -4.48
C ARG A 54 -1.77 -7.73 -5.02
N PRO A 55 -0.78 -8.08 -4.17
CA PRO A 55 0.33 -8.94 -4.59
C PRO A 55 -0.13 -10.20 -5.31
N ALA A 56 -1.10 -10.94 -4.75
CA ALA A 56 -1.57 -12.19 -5.34
C ALA A 56 -2.15 -12.01 -6.75
N PHE A 57 -2.95 -10.95 -6.97
CA PHE A 57 -3.47 -10.64 -8.31
C PHE A 57 -2.39 -10.17 -9.28
N CYS A 58 -1.39 -9.43 -8.82
CA CYS A 58 -0.22 -9.07 -9.64
C CYS A 58 0.56 -10.30 -10.09
N LEU A 59 0.89 -11.19 -9.15
CA LEU A 59 1.58 -12.44 -9.45
C LEU A 59 0.75 -13.34 -10.39
N ALA A 60 -0.56 -13.43 -10.17
CA ALA A 60 -1.45 -14.18 -11.05
C ALA A 60 -1.46 -13.62 -12.48
N GLY A 61 -1.52 -12.29 -12.64
CA GLY A 61 -1.48 -11.64 -13.95
C GLY A 61 -0.15 -11.89 -14.67
N TYR A 62 0.97 -11.80 -13.95
CA TYR A 62 2.31 -12.07 -14.49
C TYR A 62 2.45 -13.53 -14.96
N LEU A 63 2.09 -14.49 -14.11
CA LEU A 63 2.18 -15.92 -14.45
C LEU A 63 1.21 -16.30 -15.58
N ALA A 64 -0.01 -15.75 -15.59
CA ALA A 64 -0.98 -16.01 -16.65
C ALA A 64 -0.52 -15.44 -18.00
N ALA A 65 0.28 -14.38 -17.99
CA ALA A 65 0.90 -13.80 -19.18
C ALA A 65 2.18 -14.52 -19.65
N GLY A 66 2.61 -15.57 -18.94
CA GLY A 66 3.80 -16.36 -19.27
C GLY A 66 5.11 -15.82 -18.69
N GLY A 67 5.04 -14.96 -17.67
CA GLY A 67 6.21 -14.45 -16.96
C GLY A 67 6.99 -15.53 -16.21
N ASP A 68 8.29 -15.30 -16.04
CA ASP A 68 9.22 -16.20 -15.35
C ASP A 68 9.14 -16.01 -13.82
N PRO A 69 8.67 -17.01 -13.04
CA PRO A 69 8.57 -16.90 -11.58
C PRO A 69 9.91 -16.63 -10.87
N ASP A 70 11.04 -16.86 -11.53
CA ASP A 70 12.37 -16.61 -10.93
C ASP A 70 12.84 -15.15 -11.11
N ASP A 71 12.16 -14.35 -11.94
CA ASP A 71 12.44 -12.91 -12.11
C ASP A 71 12.27 -12.17 -10.76
N PRO A 72 13.32 -11.54 -10.20
CA PRO A 72 13.19 -10.78 -8.96
C PRO A 72 12.32 -9.51 -9.12
N GLY A 73 12.16 -8.99 -10.34
CA GLY A 73 11.42 -7.78 -10.62
C GLY A 73 9.91 -7.90 -10.35
N ILE A 74 9.32 -9.09 -10.54
CA ILE A 74 7.90 -9.28 -10.23
C ILE A 74 7.63 -9.25 -8.72
N VAL A 75 8.55 -9.76 -7.90
CA VAL A 75 8.46 -9.66 -6.43
C VAL A 75 8.51 -8.19 -6.00
N ALA A 76 9.36 -7.37 -6.64
CA ALA A 76 9.42 -5.94 -6.39
C ALA A 76 8.11 -5.22 -6.75
N ALA A 77 7.52 -5.52 -7.91
CA ALA A 77 6.22 -4.96 -8.32
C ALA A 77 5.09 -5.33 -7.35
N ALA A 78 5.04 -6.59 -6.91
CA ALA A 78 4.05 -7.06 -5.95
C ALA A 78 4.25 -6.44 -4.55
N ALA A 79 5.49 -6.29 -4.09
CA ALA A 79 5.81 -5.58 -2.84
C ALA A 79 5.41 -4.10 -2.90
N ALA A 80 5.67 -3.43 -4.04
CA ALA A 80 5.25 -2.05 -4.25
C ALA A 80 3.73 -1.86 -4.10
N LEU A 81 2.93 -2.79 -4.62
CA LEU A 81 1.46 -2.77 -4.49
C LEU A 81 0.99 -2.90 -3.04
N GLU A 82 1.63 -3.75 -2.24
CA GLU A 82 1.29 -3.87 -0.81
C GLU A 82 1.74 -2.63 -0.03
N MET A 83 2.91 -2.07 -0.34
CA MET A 83 3.38 -0.83 0.31
C MET A 83 2.46 0.37 -0.01
N LEU A 84 2.00 0.48 -1.27
CA LEU A 84 0.96 1.45 -1.66
C LEU A 84 -0.36 1.20 -0.90
N HIS A 85 -0.70 -0.07 -0.67
CA HIS A 85 -1.90 -0.39 0.12
C HIS A 85 -1.76 0.00 1.58
N ILE A 86 -0.60 -0.19 2.18
CA ILE A 86 -0.31 0.28 3.53
C ILE A 86 -0.46 1.80 3.61
N SER A 87 0.07 2.54 2.64
CA SER A 87 -0.14 4.00 2.52
C SER A 87 -1.63 4.36 2.56
N ALA A 88 -2.43 3.77 1.67
CA ALA A 88 -3.87 4.01 1.60
C ALA A 88 -4.60 3.68 2.90
N LEU A 89 -4.24 2.57 3.58
CA LEU A 89 -4.86 2.17 4.85
C LEU A 89 -4.56 3.15 5.99
N VAL A 90 -3.32 3.65 6.08
CA VAL A 90 -2.93 4.58 7.13
C VAL A 90 -3.67 5.91 6.98
N HIS A 91 -3.81 6.40 5.74
CA HIS A 91 -4.57 7.61 5.45
C HIS A 91 -6.08 7.41 5.66
N ASP A 92 -6.66 6.31 5.15
CA ASP A 92 -8.07 5.98 5.36
C ASP A 92 -8.40 5.88 6.87
N ASP A 93 -7.51 5.31 7.69
CA ASP A 93 -7.73 5.22 9.14
C ASP A 93 -7.92 6.60 9.80
N VAL A 94 -7.26 7.64 9.28
CA VAL A 94 -7.43 9.02 9.75
C VAL A 94 -8.72 9.63 9.22
N LEU A 95 -8.99 9.46 7.92
CA LEU A 95 -10.18 10.00 7.25
C LEU A 95 -11.47 9.43 7.85
N ASP A 96 -11.47 8.15 8.22
CA ASP A 96 -12.62 7.43 8.75
C ASP A 96 -12.70 7.42 10.30
N ASP A 97 -11.77 8.09 11.01
CA ASP A 97 -11.63 8.05 12.47
C ASP A 97 -11.56 6.59 13.02
N SER A 98 -10.89 5.71 12.27
CA SER A 98 -10.82 4.27 12.55
C SER A 98 -10.00 3.97 13.80
N ARG A 99 -10.54 3.15 14.71
CA ARG A 99 -9.85 2.84 15.98
C ARG A 99 -8.74 1.80 15.87
N THR A 100 -8.86 0.87 14.93
CA THR A 100 -7.99 -0.30 14.85
C THR A 100 -7.71 -0.70 13.42
N ARG A 101 -6.51 -1.21 13.18
CA ARG A 101 -6.06 -1.78 11.91
C ARG A 101 -5.31 -3.07 12.17
N ARG A 102 -5.71 -4.16 11.49
CA ARG A 102 -5.07 -5.49 11.59
C ARG A 102 -4.90 -5.96 13.06
N GLY A 103 -5.90 -5.69 13.90
CA GLY A 103 -5.90 -6.05 15.32
C GLY A 103 -5.04 -5.16 16.23
N LYS A 104 -4.31 -4.17 15.69
CA LYS A 104 -3.55 -3.17 16.43
C LYS A 104 -4.29 -1.82 16.44
N PRO A 105 -4.01 -0.89 17.38
CA PRO A 105 -4.50 0.47 17.30
C PRO A 105 -4.07 1.15 15.99
N ALA A 106 -4.93 2.00 15.42
CA ALA A 106 -4.57 2.80 14.25
C ALA A 106 -3.38 3.73 14.57
N VAL A 107 -2.54 4.02 13.56
CA VAL A 107 -1.29 4.78 13.72
C VAL A 107 -1.53 6.12 14.44
N HIS A 108 -2.60 6.82 14.09
CA HIS A 108 -2.92 8.12 14.68
C HIS A 108 -3.29 8.01 16.17
N LEU A 109 -4.01 6.97 16.58
CA LEU A 109 -4.36 6.75 17.99
C LEU A 109 -3.15 6.30 18.83
N LEU A 110 -2.29 5.45 18.25
CA LEU A 110 -1.05 5.01 18.89
C LEU A 110 -0.18 6.22 19.23
N HIS A 111 0.04 7.11 18.25
CA HIS A 111 0.91 8.27 18.43
C HIS A 111 0.27 9.39 19.26
N ALA A 112 -1.06 9.55 19.21
CA ALA A 112 -1.77 10.44 20.14
C ALA A 112 -1.63 9.94 21.59
N THR A 113 -1.67 8.63 21.81
CA THR A 113 -1.45 8.03 23.14
C THR A 113 -0.02 8.22 23.60
N LEU A 114 0.97 8.01 22.72
CA LEU A 114 2.37 8.29 23.00
C LEU A 114 2.57 9.74 23.43
N HIS A 115 2.04 10.70 22.67
CA HIS A 115 2.13 12.13 22.97
C HIS A 115 1.63 12.46 24.39
N ARG A 116 0.43 11.97 24.75
CA ARG A 116 -0.13 12.15 26.11
C ARG A 116 0.75 11.52 27.18
N SER A 117 1.22 10.29 26.96
CA SER A 117 2.04 9.56 27.94
C SER A 117 3.38 10.25 28.23
N ARG A 118 3.90 11.00 27.27
CA ARG A 118 5.17 11.74 27.38
C ARG A 118 4.99 13.16 27.93
N GLY A 119 3.76 13.61 28.14
CA GLY A 119 3.47 14.98 28.60
C GLY A 119 3.98 16.05 27.63
N TRP A 120 4.00 15.75 26.33
CA TRP A 120 4.45 16.69 25.32
C TRP A 120 3.47 17.85 25.17
N GLN A 121 3.99 19.01 24.79
CA GLN A 121 3.18 20.21 24.56
C GLN A 121 2.32 20.06 23.29
N GLY A 122 1.19 20.76 23.25
CA GLY A 122 0.27 20.78 22.11
C GLY A 122 -0.83 19.71 22.15
N GLU A 123 -1.61 19.62 21.06
CA GLU A 123 -2.77 18.75 20.96
C GLU A 123 -2.40 17.32 20.50
N SER A 124 -2.69 16.33 21.35
CA SER A 124 -2.33 14.93 21.08
C SER A 124 -2.99 14.32 19.84
N ARG A 125 -4.25 14.67 19.54
CA ARG A 125 -4.97 14.17 18.35
C ARG A 125 -4.28 14.63 17.08
N ARG A 126 -4.05 15.94 16.93
CA ARG A 126 -3.34 16.52 15.78
C ARG A 126 -1.92 15.97 15.62
N PHE A 127 -1.21 15.72 16.71
CA PHE A 127 0.09 15.06 16.63
C PHE A 127 -0.03 13.65 16.03
N GLY A 128 -0.98 12.85 16.53
CA GLY A 128 -1.22 11.51 16.02
C GLY A 128 -1.62 11.48 14.54
N GLU A 129 -2.56 12.33 14.14
CA GLU A 129 -2.98 12.48 12.74
C GLU A 129 -1.82 12.94 11.85
N GLY A 130 -1.01 13.90 12.33
CA GLY A 130 0.19 14.35 11.64
C GLY A 130 1.23 13.26 11.43
N VAL A 131 1.45 12.40 12.43
CA VAL A 131 2.33 11.23 12.27
C VAL A 131 1.76 10.25 11.26
N ALA A 132 0.46 9.95 11.32
CA ALA A 132 -0.17 9.03 10.37
C ALA A 132 -0.08 9.54 8.92
N LEU A 133 -0.27 10.85 8.68
CA LEU A 133 -0.05 11.46 7.36
C LEU A 133 1.37 11.19 6.85
N LEU A 134 2.38 11.49 7.65
CA LEU A 134 3.79 11.30 7.29
C LEU A 134 4.16 9.82 7.09
N VAL A 135 3.59 8.91 7.88
CA VAL A 135 3.76 7.46 7.71
C VAL A 135 3.16 6.98 6.40
N GLY A 136 1.94 7.43 6.07
CA GLY A 136 1.30 7.08 4.81
C GLY A 136 2.04 7.66 3.60
N ASP A 137 2.57 8.89 3.70
CA ASP A 137 3.38 9.51 2.64
C ASP A 137 4.70 8.76 2.45
N LEU A 138 5.35 8.36 3.54
CA LEU A 138 6.58 7.57 3.49
C LEU A 138 6.33 6.21 2.82
N ALA A 139 5.22 5.54 3.14
CA ALA A 139 4.83 4.31 2.44
C ALA A 139 4.60 4.57 0.94
N LEU A 140 3.99 5.69 0.56
CA LEU A 140 3.83 6.04 -0.85
C LEU A 140 5.20 6.23 -1.55
N VAL A 141 6.15 6.90 -0.91
CA VAL A 141 7.53 7.05 -1.41
C VAL A 141 8.20 5.68 -1.58
N TYR A 142 8.16 4.84 -0.55
CA TYR A 142 8.76 3.50 -0.59
C TYR A 142 8.08 2.56 -1.59
N SER A 143 6.79 2.73 -1.85
CA SER A 143 6.12 2.00 -2.92
C SER A 143 6.72 2.28 -4.29
N ASP A 144 7.14 3.52 -4.55
CA ASP A 144 7.78 3.91 -5.80
C ASP A 144 9.23 3.40 -5.89
N GLU A 145 9.96 3.44 -4.78
CA GLU A 145 11.31 2.86 -4.69
C GLU A 145 11.30 1.35 -4.95
N LEU A 146 10.33 0.62 -4.38
CA LEU A 146 10.12 -0.78 -4.68
C LEU A 146 9.78 -1.01 -6.15
N MET A 147 8.84 -0.22 -6.71
CA MET A 147 8.45 -0.32 -8.12
C MET A 147 9.60 0.01 -9.08
N SER A 148 10.58 0.82 -8.66
CA SER A 148 11.73 1.16 -9.49
C SER A 148 12.58 -0.06 -9.91
N HIS A 149 12.51 -1.14 -9.12
CA HIS A 149 13.17 -2.43 -9.35
C HIS A 149 12.33 -3.43 -10.15
N ALA A 150 11.10 -3.08 -10.51
CA ALA A 150 10.23 -3.89 -11.36
C ALA A 150 10.54 -3.69 -12.86
N PRO A 151 10.08 -4.58 -13.75
CA PRO A 151 10.17 -4.38 -15.19
C PRO A 151 9.55 -3.03 -15.59
N ALA A 152 10.27 -2.25 -16.40
CA ALA A 152 9.85 -0.90 -16.78
C ALA A 152 8.50 -0.86 -17.52
N THR A 153 8.12 -1.97 -18.16
CA THR A 153 6.83 -2.16 -18.84
C THR A 153 5.63 -2.07 -17.90
N ALA A 154 5.80 -2.29 -16.59
CA ALA A 154 4.74 -2.16 -15.59
C ALA A 154 4.46 -0.70 -15.17
N ARG A 155 5.39 0.22 -15.43
CA ARG A 155 5.33 1.61 -14.92
C ARG A 155 4.11 2.41 -15.41
N PRO A 156 3.69 2.37 -16.69
CA PRO A 156 2.52 3.12 -17.13
C PRO A 156 1.27 2.75 -16.34
N GLU A 157 1.02 1.46 -16.17
CA GLU A 157 -0.14 0.97 -15.42
C GLU A 157 -0.04 1.26 -13.93
N TRP A 158 1.16 1.17 -13.35
CA TRP A 158 1.42 1.60 -11.97
C TRP A 158 1.03 3.06 -11.72
N HIS A 159 1.40 3.98 -12.62
CA HIS A 159 1.05 5.39 -12.49
C HIS A 159 -0.45 5.65 -12.62
N HIS A 160 -1.14 4.94 -13.51
CA HIS A 160 -2.60 5.00 -13.61
C HIS A 160 -3.29 4.48 -12.35
N LEU A 161 -2.87 3.31 -11.86
CA LEU A 161 -3.40 2.71 -10.64
C LEU A 161 -3.29 3.67 -9.45
N ARG A 162 -2.12 4.30 -9.27
CA ARG A 162 -1.88 5.27 -8.19
C ARG A 162 -2.78 6.49 -8.28
N SER A 163 -2.92 7.05 -9.47
CA SER A 163 -3.81 8.20 -9.68
C SER A 163 -5.27 7.83 -9.41
N GLU A 164 -5.72 6.69 -9.94
CA GLU A 164 -7.09 6.21 -9.76
C GLU A 164 -7.46 5.96 -8.30
N VAL A 165 -6.57 5.34 -7.50
CA VAL A 165 -6.89 5.08 -6.10
C VAL A 165 -7.01 6.37 -5.28
N MET A 166 -6.15 7.36 -5.53
CA MET A 166 -6.21 8.66 -4.84
C MET A 166 -7.48 9.43 -5.22
N ILE A 167 -7.84 9.44 -6.51
CA ILE A 167 -9.09 10.04 -6.98
C ILE A 167 -10.30 9.33 -6.36
N GLY A 168 -10.27 7.99 -6.33
CA GLY A 168 -11.34 7.19 -5.72
C GLY A 168 -11.51 7.46 -4.23
N GLN A 169 -10.42 7.64 -3.48
CA GLN A 169 -10.47 8.05 -2.07
C GLN A 169 -11.07 9.44 -1.90
N TYR A 170 -10.65 10.42 -2.70
CA TYR A 170 -11.25 11.75 -2.68
C TYR A 170 -12.76 11.71 -2.94
N MET A 171 -13.18 10.98 -3.98
CA MET A 171 -14.60 10.86 -4.33
C MET A 171 -15.43 10.25 -3.19
N ASP A 172 -14.87 9.29 -2.45
CA ASP A 172 -15.51 8.67 -1.29
C ASP A 172 -15.70 9.67 -0.14
N VAL A 173 -14.63 10.40 0.21
CA VAL A 173 -14.67 11.45 1.24
C VAL A 173 -15.66 12.57 0.86
N ALA A 174 -15.63 13.01 -0.39
CA ALA A 174 -16.52 14.05 -0.89
C ALA A 174 -17.99 13.60 -0.84
N ALA A 175 -18.29 12.39 -1.34
CA ALA A 175 -19.64 11.84 -1.33
C ALA A 175 -20.19 11.70 0.10
N ALA A 176 -19.35 11.28 1.06
CA ALA A 176 -19.72 11.22 2.46
C ALA A 176 -20.01 12.60 3.05
N ALA A 177 -19.17 13.60 2.76
CA ALA A 177 -19.34 14.97 3.23
C ALA A 177 -20.57 15.67 2.63
N GLU A 178 -20.87 15.41 1.36
CA GLU A 178 -22.06 15.90 0.65
C GLU A 178 -23.35 15.19 1.07
N PHE A 179 -23.24 14.11 1.85
CA PHE A 179 -24.34 13.20 2.18
C PHE A 179 -25.05 12.68 0.91
N SER A 180 -24.26 12.35 -0.12
CA SER A 180 -24.77 11.88 -1.40
C SER A 180 -25.33 10.46 -1.26
N VAL A 181 -26.57 10.27 -1.75
CA VAL A 181 -27.26 8.96 -1.77
C VAL A 181 -27.41 8.40 -3.18
N ASP A 182 -26.70 8.95 -4.16
CA ASP A 182 -26.74 8.49 -5.55
C ASP A 182 -26.11 7.08 -5.69
N PRO A 183 -26.91 6.06 -6.07
CA PRO A 183 -26.37 4.71 -6.29
C PRO A 183 -25.39 4.64 -7.46
N GLY A 184 -25.52 5.53 -8.47
CA GLY A 184 -24.62 5.60 -9.61
C GLY A 184 -23.21 6.01 -9.18
N LEU A 185 -23.10 7.12 -8.46
CA LEU A 185 -21.86 7.57 -7.84
C LEU A 185 -21.27 6.53 -6.88
N SER A 186 -22.09 5.94 -6.00
CA SER A 186 -21.63 4.91 -5.05
C SER A 186 -21.02 3.71 -5.77
N ARG A 187 -21.64 3.25 -6.87
CA ARG A 187 -21.12 2.16 -7.71
C ARG A 187 -19.82 2.54 -8.40
N LEU A 188 -19.70 3.78 -8.89
CA LEU A 188 -18.47 4.27 -9.53
C LEU A 188 -17.31 4.31 -8.53
N ILE A 189 -17.55 4.84 -7.32
CA ILE A 189 -16.56 4.87 -6.24
C ILE A 189 -16.11 3.45 -5.90
N ALA A 190 -17.05 2.52 -5.68
CA ALA A 190 -16.73 1.12 -5.39
C ALA A 190 -15.92 0.47 -6.53
N LEU A 191 -16.24 0.77 -7.79
CA LEU A 191 -15.51 0.27 -8.94
C LEU A 191 -14.07 0.79 -8.98
N ILE A 192 -13.85 2.08 -8.74
CA ILE A 192 -12.52 2.70 -8.83
C ILE A 192 -11.68 2.38 -7.58
N LYS A 193 -12.17 2.73 -6.38
CA LYS A 193 -11.47 2.62 -5.10
C LYS A 193 -11.21 1.17 -4.69
N SER A 194 -12.07 0.23 -5.08
CA SER A 194 -11.95 -1.17 -4.68
C SER A 194 -11.79 -2.14 -5.85
N GLY A 195 -12.72 -2.18 -6.80
CA GLY A 195 -12.70 -3.17 -7.90
C GLY A 195 -11.46 -3.07 -8.77
N ARG A 196 -11.18 -1.86 -9.29
CA ARG A 196 -10.02 -1.59 -10.13
C ARG A 196 -8.73 -1.71 -9.34
N TYR A 197 -8.66 -0.99 -8.22
CA TYR A 197 -7.47 -0.93 -7.38
C TYR A 197 -7.05 -2.29 -6.78
N THR A 198 -7.99 -3.13 -6.38
CA THR A 198 -7.70 -4.39 -5.67
C THR A 198 -7.43 -5.56 -6.60
N ILE A 199 -8.09 -5.60 -7.77
CA ILE A 199 -8.11 -6.77 -8.65
C ILE A 199 -7.58 -6.43 -10.04
N HIS A 200 -8.30 -5.58 -10.76
CA HIS A 200 -8.04 -5.34 -12.18
C HIS A 200 -6.66 -4.73 -12.44
N ARG A 201 -6.34 -3.59 -11.81
CA ARG A 201 -5.08 -2.89 -12.01
C ARG A 201 -3.88 -3.75 -11.58
N PRO A 202 -3.90 -4.44 -10.43
CA PRO A 202 -2.85 -5.41 -10.09
C PRO A 202 -2.65 -6.50 -11.15
N LEU A 203 -3.72 -7.11 -11.68
CA LEU A 203 -3.60 -8.10 -12.77
C LEU A 203 -2.89 -7.51 -14.01
N VAL A 204 -3.26 -6.29 -14.41
CA VAL A 204 -2.68 -5.61 -15.57
C VAL A 204 -1.22 -5.20 -15.32
N VAL A 205 -0.87 -4.75 -14.11
CA VAL A 205 0.52 -4.51 -13.69
C VAL A 205 1.34 -5.78 -13.87
N GLY A 206 0.84 -6.92 -13.38
CA GLY A 206 1.48 -8.23 -13.53
C GLY A 206 1.67 -8.63 -14.99
N ALA A 207 0.62 -8.58 -15.80
CA ALA A 207 0.71 -8.91 -17.23
C ALA A 207 1.67 -7.99 -17.99
N SER A 208 1.67 -6.70 -17.66
CA SER A 208 2.59 -5.72 -18.25
C SER A 208 4.04 -6.00 -17.85
N ALA A 209 4.29 -6.41 -16.60
CA ALA A 209 5.61 -6.83 -16.15
C ALA A 209 6.14 -8.06 -16.92
N ALA A 210 5.26 -8.95 -17.39
CA ALA A 210 5.60 -10.07 -18.28
C ALA A 210 5.76 -9.67 -19.76
N GLY A 211 5.75 -8.37 -20.08
CA GLY A 211 5.87 -7.86 -21.45
C GLY A 211 4.57 -7.93 -22.26
N ARG A 212 3.42 -8.19 -21.62
CA ARG A 212 2.11 -8.32 -22.26
C ARG A 212 1.19 -7.13 -21.97
N ALA A 213 1.70 -5.92 -22.22
CA ALA A 213 0.92 -4.69 -22.06
C ALA A 213 -0.29 -4.62 -23.01
N ASP A 214 -0.29 -5.41 -24.10
CA ASP A 214 -1.42 -5.60 -25.01
C ASP A 214 -2.64 -6.25 -24.35
N LEU A 215 -2.46 -6.89 -23.18
CA LEU A 215 -3.54 -7.46 -22.38
C LEU A 215 -4.18 -6.44 -21.43
N ALA A 216 -3.63 -5.23 -21.33
CA ALA A 216 -4.30 -4.13 -20.64
C ALA A 216 -5.56 -3.74 -21.44
N PRO A 217 -6.77 -3.83 -20.88
CA PRO A 217 -7.95 -3.38 -21.60
C PRO A 217 -7.89 -1.87 -21.81
N ALA A 218 -8.47 -1.43 -22.94
CA ALA A 218 -8.59 -0.02 -23.32
C ALA A 218 -9.39 0.80 -22.29
#